data_AF-A0A556QK84-F1
#
_entry.id   AF-A0A556QK84-F1
#
_cell.length_a   1.000
_cell.length_b   1.000
_cell.length_c   1.000
_cell.angle_alpha   90.00
_cell.angle_beta   90.00
_cell.angle_gamma   90.00
#
_symmetry.space_group_name_H-M   'P 1'
#
loop_
_entity.id
_entity.type
_entity.pdbx_description
1 polymer ?
#
loop_
_entity_poly.entity_id
_entity_poly.type
_entity_poly.pdbx_seq_one_letter_code
_entity_poly.pdbx_strand_id
1 'polypeptide(L)'
;MKKPFHKTLPFRSLIFLLVLLGLAAVIIPTVGRVSHPAYKVSDGSNLRQIAQASLIYAQLHKDRLPEATDVWDYARLLAESDILDNGRMWQSRIDPATESTTRSTLSVLAPAVKGNARVISPTFRQIKPSFAVVLGKITTSAPASTPIAWTRGLQSDGTWAKHSPYGGEGGHIVFLGGNVSYFKNLGSTTAAGELVRYDGKGTTNNILEALPPGTRIGEYIPTPEEKATWNGPRIPLSERARNYTPLITLILLWGPFLVISVYRLTKGIPGGITILLWPILLTVLAAIIIPTC
;
A
#
# COMPACT_ATOMS: atom_id res chain seq x y z
N MET A 1 -32.47 -26.09 -60.44
CA MET A 1 -31.02 -26.32 -60.29
C MET A 1 -30.37 -25.00 -59.85
N LYS A 2 -30.14 -24.78 -58.54
CA LYS A 2 -29.52 -23.56 -57.99
C LYS A 2 -28.30 -23.96 -57.15
N LYS A 3 -27.11 -23.51 -57.54
CA LYS A 3 -25.84 -23.74 -56.82
C LYS A 3 -25.81 -22.93 -55.51
N PRO A 4 -25.31 -23.48 -54.38
CA PRO A 4 -25.08 -22.70 -53.18
C PRO A 4 -23.78 -21.90 -53.29
N PHE A 5 -23.89 -20.59 -53.08
CA PHE A 5 -22.78 -19.63 -52.99
C PHE A 5 -22.10 -19.77 -51.61
N HIS A 6 -20.92 -20.40 -51.55
CA HIS A 6 -20.04 -20.29 -50.39
C HIS A 6 -19.39 -18.89 -50.39
N LYS A 7 -19.87 -17.98 -49.52
CA LYS A 7 -19.15 -16.74 -49.22
C LYS A 7 -18.01 -17.07 -48.25
N THR A 8 -16.82 -17.31 -48.80
CA THR A 8 -15.57 -17.32 -48.06
C THR A 8 -15.31 -15.91 -47.50
N LEU A 9 -14.98 -15.80 -46.22
CA LEU A 9 -14.59 -14.52 -45.63
C LEU A 9 -13.37 -13.97 -46.38
N PRO A 10 -13.32 -12.67 -46.74
CA PRO A 10 -12.19 -12.11 -47.44
C PRO A 10 -10.95 -12.16 -46.53
N PHE A 11 -9.88 -12.78 -47.04
CA PHE A 11 -8.59 -13.04 -46.37
C PHE A 11 -8.03 -11.82 -45.61
N ARG A 12 -8.33 -10.60 -46.07
CA ARG A 12 -7.95 -9.33 -45.43
C ARG A 12 -8.50 -9.16 -44.01
N SER A 13 -9.74 -9.57 -43.75
CA SER A 13 -10.34 -9.42 -42.41
C SER A 13 -9.75 -10.39 -41.38
N LEU A 14 -9.29 -11.56 -41.83
CA LEU A 14 -8.62 -12.53 -40.98
C LEU A 14 -7.22 -12.03 -40.57
N ILE A 15 -6.48 -11.43 -41.50
CA ILE A 15 -5.16 -10.83 -41.23
C ILE A 15 -5.28 -9.67 -40.24
N PHE A 16 -6.23 -8.75 -40.42
CA PHE A 16 -6.40 -7.62 -39.51
C PHE A 16 -6.72 -8.06 -38.08
N LEU A 17 -7.54 -9.09 -37.90
CA LEU A 17 -7.84 -9.66 -36.59
C LEU A 17 -6.61 -10.32 -35.95
N LEU A 18 -5.83 -11.09 -36.73
CA LEU A 18 -4.60 -11.72 -36.25
C LEU A 18 -3.52 -10.70 -35.89
N VAL A 19 -3.39 -9.62 -36.65
CA VAL A 19 -2.47 -8.51 -36.36
C VAL A 19 -2.88 -7.76 -35.10
N LEU A 20 -4.18 -7.48 -34.89
CA LEU A 20 -4.68 -6.82 -33.68
C LEU A 20 -4.48 -7.68 -32.42
N LEU A 21 -4.73 -8.99 -32.51
CA LEU A 21 -4.50 -9.92 -31.41
C LEU A 21 -2.99 -10.11 -31.14
N GLY A 22 -2.15 -10.12 -32.17
CA GLY A 22 -0.69 -10.13 -32.02
C GLY A 22 -0.12 -8.84 -31.43
N LEU A 23 -0.69 -7.67 -31.78
CA LEU A 23 -0.29 -6.38 -31.21
C LEU A 23 -0.69 -6.27 -29.73
N ALA A 24 -1.83 -6.84 -29.33
CA ALA A 24 -2.23 -6.91 -27.92
C ALA A 24 -1.31 -7.82 -27.07
N ALA A 25 -0.71 -8.85 -27.66
CA ALA A 25 0.24 -9.73 -26.97
C ALA A 25 1.60 -9.06 -26.68
N VAL A 26 1.98 -8.04 -27.45
CA VAL A 26 3.24 -7.30 -27.29
C VAL A 26 3.11 -6.15 -26.28
N ILE A 27 1.89 -5.69 -25.98
CA ILE A 27 1.62 -4.59 -25.03
C ILE A 27 0.99 -5.13 -23.73
N ILE A 28 1.60 -6.14 -23.14
CA ILE A 28 1.53 -6.32 -21.69
C ILE A 28 2.97 -6.30 -21.21
N PRO A 29 3.51 -5.12 -20.83
CA PRO A 29 4.68 -5.11 -19.98
C PRO A 29 4.30 -5.93 -18.76
N THR A 30 5.12 -6.92 -18.43
CA THR A 30 5.04 -7.76 -17.24
C THR A 30 5.11 -6.90 -15.98
N VAL A 31 4.01 -6.24 -15.61
CA VAL A 31 3.84 -5.51 -14.34
C VAL A 31 3.56 -6.49 -13.20
N GLY A 32 4.41 -7.51 -13.07
CA GLY A 32 4.35 -8.52 -12.02
C GLY A 32 5.39 -8.35 -10.91
N ARG A 33 6.25 -7.31 -10.99
CA ARG A 33 7.43 -7.15 -10.12
C ARG A 33 7.61 -5.77 -9.48
N VAL A 34 6.54 -5.04 -9.17
CA VAL A 34 6.69 -3.65 -8.66
C VAL A 34 6.12 -3.39 -7.26
N SER A 35 5.64 -4.40 -6.52
CA SER A 35 4.99 -4.13 -5.23
C SER A 35 5.95 -3.57 -4.16
N HIS A 36 6.99 -4.30 -3.75
CA HIS A 36 7.82 -3.89 -2.61
C HIS A 36 8.53 -2.53 -2.79
N PRO A 37 9.16 -2.21 -3.93
CA PRO A 37 9.78 -0.90 -4.14
C PRO A 37 8.77 0.25 -4.21
N ALA A 38 7.63 0.06 -4.87
CA ALA A 38 6.63 1.12 -5.02
C ALA A 38 5.96 1.48 -3.69
N TYR A 39 5.71 0.50 -2.82
CA TYR A 39 5.17 0.78 -1.49
C TYR A 39 6.20 1.45 -0.58
N LYS A 40 7.49 1.11 -0.68
CA LYS A 40 8.55 1.86 0.02
C LYS A 40 8.52 3.36 -0.38
N VAL A 41 8.39 3.66 -1.68
CA VAL A 41 8.26 5.04 -2.16
C VAL A 41 6.99 5.72 -1.63
N SER A 42 5.84 5.03 -1.69
CA SER A 42 4.57 5.56 -1.17
C SER A 42 4.64 5.86 0.33
N ASP A 43 5.20 4.95 1.11
CA ASP A 43 5.30 5.08 2.56
C ASP A 43 6.26 6.20 2.94
N GLY A 44 7.40 6.33 2.24
CA GLY A 44 8.30 7.48 2.42
C GLY A 44 7.63 8.81 2.07
N SER A 45 6.76 8.84 1.06
CA SER A 45 5.94 10.02 0.73
C SER A 45 4.90 10.33 1.82
N ASN A 46 4.22 9.31 2.35
CA ASN A 46 3.26 9.48 3.45
C ASN A 46 3.96 10.03 4.70
N LEU A 47 5.12 9.46 5.07
CA LEU A 47 5.91 9.91 6.22
C LEU A 47 6.37 11.37 6.04
N ARG A 48 6.79 11.74 4.82
CA ARG A 48 7.11 13.13 4.49
C ARG A 48 5.90 14.05 4.66
N GLN A 49 4.73 13.65 4.20
CA GLN A 49 3.50 14.44 4.35
C GLN A 49 3.12 14.64 5.82
N ILE A 50 3.27 13.60 6.66
CA ILE A 50 3.07 13.72 8.12
C ILE A 50 4.07 14.71 8.72
N ALA A 51 5.35 14.65 8.33
CA ALA A 51 6.36 15.60 8.77
C ALA A 51 6.06 17.04 8.36
N GLN A 52 5.70 17.27 7.09
CA GLN A 52 5.33 18.61 6.61
C GLN A 52 4.09 19.14 7.35
N ALA A 53 3.07 18.30 7.56
CA ALA A 53 1.91 18.66 8.36
C ALA A 53 2.30 19.04 9.80
N SER A 54 3.25 18.32 10.40
CA SER A 54 3.75 18.60 11.75
C SER A 54 4.51 19.94 11.82
N LEU A 55 5.28 20.27 10.78
CA LEU A 55 5.98 21.56 10.68
C LEU A 55 5.01 22.73 10.47
N ILE A 56 3.99 22.57 9.63
CA ILE A 56 2.92 23.55 9.45
C ILE A 56 2.17 23.75 10.77
N TYR A 57 1.87 22.66 11.49
CA TYR A 57 1.25 22.73 12.81
C TYR A 57 2.10 23.56 13.77
N ALA A 58 3.42 23.33 13.79
CA ALA A 58 4.33 24.04 14.67
C ALA A 58 4.38 25.56 14.39
N GLN A 59 4.29 25.98 13.13
CA GLN A 59 4.19 27.40 12.76
C GLN A 59 2.96 28.07 13.40
N LEU A 60 1.86 27.34 13.56
CA LEU A 60 0.63 27.83 14.19
C LEU A 60 0.64 27.71 15.72
N HIS A 61 1.55 26.91 16.28
CA HIS A 61 1.56 26.52 17.70
C HIS A 61 2.90 26.85 18.39
N LYS A 62 3.42 28.06 18.14
CA LYS A 62 4.62 28.60 18.81
C LYS A 62 5.84 27.68 18.66
N ASP A 63 6.09 27.23 17.45
CA ASP A 63 7.22 26.38 17.08
C ASP A 63 7.21 24.99 17.72
N ARG A 64 6.07 24.52 18.23
CA ARG A 64 5.93 23.19 18.86
C ARG A 64 5.20 22.21 17.96
N LEU A 65 5.77 21.01 17.83
CA LEU A 65 5.04 19.90 17.22
C LEU A 65 3.85 19.50 18.11
N PRO A 66 2.86 18.74 17.59
CA PRO A 66 1.70 18.31 18.35
C PRO A 66 2.06 17.64 19.69
N GLU A 67 1.62 18.26 20.78
CA GLU A 67 1.75 17.71 22.13
C GLU A 67 0.63 16.69 22.40
N ALA A 68 0.79 15.46 21.89
CA ALA A 68 -0.22 14.41 21.95
C ALA A 68 0.05 13.31 22.98
N THR A 69 -1.01 12.59 23.38
CA THR A 69 -0.91 11.44 24.29
C THR A 69 -0.51 10.15 23.58
N ASP A 70 -1.02 9.95 22.37
CA ASP A 70 -0.81 8.77 21.53
C ASP A 70 -0.78 9.17 20.03
N VAL A 71 -0.50 8.22 19.13
CA VAL A 71 -0.39 8.48 17.69
C VAL A 71 -1.73 8.93 17.05
N TRP A 72 -2.86 8.46 17.57
CA TRP A 72 -4.17 8.86 17.05
C TRP A 72 -4.53 10.28 17.50
N ASP A 73 -4.16 10.64 18.72
CA ASP A 73 -4.29 12.00 19.25
C ASP A 73 -3.37 12.98 18.51
N TYR A 74 -2.16 12.54 18.13
CA TYR A 74 -1.28 13.30 17.26
C TYR A 74 -1.94 13.58 15.91
N ALA A 75 -2.51 12.54 15.28
CA ALA A 75 -3.27 12.70 14.05
C ALA A 75 -4.48 13.62 14.23
N ARG A 76 -5.20 13.50 15.35
CA ARG A 76 -6.35 14.35 15.72
C ARG A 76 -5.95 15.83 15.73
N LEU A 77 -4.86 16.19 16.39
CA LEU A 77 -4.39 17.58 16.46
C LEU A 77 -4.05 18.16 15.07
N LEU A 78 -3.42 17.36 14.20
CA LEU A 78 -3.16 17.76 12.81
C LEU A 78 -4.45 17.95 12.01
N ALA A 79 -5.45 17.09 12.24
CA ALA A 79 -6.74 17.16 11.55
C ALA A 79 -7.63 18.30 12.07
N GLU A 80 -7.60 18.60 13.37
CA GLU A 80 -8.33 19.71 13.99
C GLU A 80 -7.80 21.08 13.55
N SER A 81 -6.53 21.13 13.19
CA SER A 81 -5.90 22.32 12.60
C SER A 81 -6.16 22.44 11.09
N ASP A 82 -7.00 21.56 10.51
CA ASP A 82 -7.28 21.46 9.07
C ASP A 82 -6.03 21.21 8.20
N ILE A 83 -4.96 20.62 8.76
CA ILE A 83 -3.69 20.37 8.07
C ILE A 83 -3.68 18.97 7.43
N LEU A 84 -4.06 17.94 8.20
CA LEU A 84 -4.02 16.54 7.74
C LEU A 84 -5.13 15.68 8.32
N ASP A 85 -6.25 15.57 7.60
CA ASP A 85 -7.40 14.72 7.97
C ASP A 85 -7.44 13.38 7.19
N ASN A 86 -6.47 13.11 6.30
CA ASN A 86 -6.44 11.87 5.54
C ASN A 86 -5.84 10.72 6.37
N GLY A 87 -6.71 9.89 6.95
CA GLY A 87 -6.33 8.75 7.78
C GLY A 87 -5.49 7.69 7.06
N ARG A 88 -5.56 7.61 5.73
CA ARG A 88 -4.74 6.67 4.94
C ARG A 88 -3.25 6.96 5.00
N MET A 89 -2.86 8.20 5.34
CA MET A 89 -1.44 8.56 5.49
C MET A 89 -0.77 7.81 6.64
N TRP A 90 -1.55 7.28 7.58
CA TRP A 90 -1.06 6.58 8.77
C TRP A 90 -0.87 5.08 8.57
N GLN A 91 -1.17 4.54 7.38
CA GLN A 91 -1.06 3.12 7.07
C GLN A 91 -0.17 2.86 5.86
N SER A 92 0.62 1.79 5.95
CA SER A 92 1.32 1.20 4.81
C SER A 92 0.48 0.08 4.21
N ARG A 93 0.44 0.01 2.87
CA ARG A 93 -0.31 -1.04 2.15
C ARG A 93 0.31 -2.43 2.27
N ILE A 94 1.57 -2.51 2.67
CA ILE A 94 2.28 -3.77 2.88
C ILE A 94 2.32 -4.18 4.35
N ASP A 95 1.86 -3.32 5.25
CA ASP A 95 1.79 -3.66 6.67
C ASP A 95 0.79 -4.82 6.85
N PRO A 96 1.19 -5.95 7.45
CA PRO A 96 0.26 -7.03 7.77
C PRO A 96 -0.90 -6.59 8.68
N ALA A 97 -0.74 -5.46 9.38
CA ALA A 97 -1.79 -4.85 10.18
C ALA A 97 -2.88 -4.14 9.36
N THR A 98 -2.62 -3.86 8.07
CA THR A 98 -3.54 -3.13 7.20
C THR A 98 -4.55 -4.07 6.57
N GLU A 99 -5.79 -4.02 7.05
CA GLU A 99 -6.89 -4.77 6.46
C GLU A 99 -7.25 -4.22 5.07
N SER A 100 -7.46 -5.11 4.09
CA SER A 100 -7.75 -4.71 2.70
C SER A 100 -9.18 -4.17 2.48
N THR A 101 -10.00 -4.13 3.53
CA THR A 101 -11.45 -3.90 3.44
C THR A 101 -11.85 -2.43 3.61
N THR A 102 -10.96 -1.55 4.11
CA THR A 102 -11.18 -0.09 4.19
C THR A 102 -11.02 0.57 2.80
N ARG A 103 -11.98 0.29 1.90
CA ARG A 103 -12.09 0.92 0.58
C ARG A 103 -12.88 2.24 0.59
N SER A 104 -13.43 2.65 1.73
CA SER A 104 -13.99 3.98 1.92
C SER A 104 -12.90 5.00 2.26
N THR A 105 -13.19 6.28 2.03
CA THR A 105 -12.38 7.40 2.50
C THR A 105 -12.19 7.30 4.02
N LEU A 106 -10.96 7.08 4.46
CA LEU A 106 -10.58 7.03 5.87
C LEU A 106 -10.19 8.45 6.30
N SER A 107 -11.03 9.13 7.07
CA SER A 107 -10.71 10.42 7.69
C SER A 107 -10.27 10.22 9.14
N VAL A 108 -9.39 11.11 9.63
CA VAL A 108 -8.95 11.09 11.04
C VAL A 108 -10.08 11.51 11.96
N LEU A 109 -10.80 12.57 11.59
CA LEU A 109 -11.94 13.10 12.33
C LEU A 109 -13.26 12.62 11.73
N ALA A 110 -14.25 12.42 12.59
CA ALA A 110 -15.62 12.23 12.16
C ALA A 110 -16.16 13.53 11.50
N PRO A 111 -17.19 13.41 10.62
CA PRO A 111 -17.91 14.58 10.12
C PRO A 111 -18.40 15.44 11.28
N ALA A 112 -18.29 16.77 11.15
CA ALA A 112 -18.73 17.69 12.18
C ALA A 112 -20.25 17.57 12.39
N VAL A 113 -20.66 17.42 13.65
CA VAL A 113 -22.07 17.51 14.06
C VAL A 113 -22.29 18.90 14.65
N LYS A 114 -23.32 19.60 14.17
CA LYS A 114 -23.60 20.99 14.57
C LYS A 114 -23.66 21.11 16.11
N GLY A 115 -22.83 21.98 16.67
CA GLY A 115 -22.77 22.25 18.11
C GLY A 115 -21.82 21.36 18.91
N ASN A 116 -21.19 20.36 18.29
CA ASN A 116 -20.25 19.46 18.96
C ASN A 116 -18.82 19.62 18.42
N ALA A 117 -17.84 19.44 19.29
CA ALA A 117 -16.45 19.31 18.88
C ALA A 117 -16.29 18.10 17.93
N ARG A 118 -15.40 18.22 16.94
CA ARG A 118 -15.04 17.08 16.10
C ARG A 118 -14.34 16.04 16.98
N VAL A 119 -14.71 14.78 16.83
CA VAL A 119 -14.11 13.65 17.55
C VAL A 119 -13.34 12.77 16.56
N ILE A 120 -12.40 11.97 17.06
CA ILE A 120 -11.69 10.97 16.25
C ILE A 120 -12.73 10.04 15.61
N SER A 121 -12.58 9.82 14.30
CA SER A 121 -13.43 8.90 13.56
C SER A 121 -13.32 7.49 14.16
N PRO A 122 -14.45 6.81 14.46
CA PRO A 122 -14.42 5.44 14.97
C PRO A 122 -13.68 4.47 14.03
N THR A 123 -13.78 4.68 12.71
CA THR A 123 -13.07 3.86 11.72
C THR A 123 -11.57 4.12 11.74
N PHE A 124 -11.15 5.35 12.00
CA PHE A 124 -9.73 5.68 12.18
C PHE A 124 -9.18 5.13 13.49
N ARG A 125 -9.95 5.18 14.59
CA ARG A 125 -9.51 4.63 15.88
C ARG A 125 -9.24 3.13 15.82
N GLN A 126 -9.91 2.41 14.92
CA GLN A 126 -9.73 0.97 14.70
C GLN A 126 -8.50 0.61 13.87
N ILE A 127 -7.88 1.57 13.18
CA ILE A 127 -6.67 1.25 12.43
C ILE A 127 -5.51 0.98 13.38
N LYS A 128 -4.52 0.25 12.87
CA LYS A 128 -3.25 -0.02 13.51
C LYS A 128 -2.18 0.78 12.74
N PRO A 129 -1.79 1.99 13.20
CA PRO A 129 -0.87 2.84 12.47
C PRO A 129 0.45 2.14 12.15
N SER A 130 0.92 2.32 10.91
CA SER A 130 2.20 1.77 10.42
C SER A 130 3.38 2.67 10.75
N PHE A 131 3.13 3.89 11.22
CA PHE A 131 4.13 4.88 11.54
C PHE A 131 4.06 5.27 13.01
N ALA A 132 5.22 5.46 13.60
CA ALA A 132 5.43 6.04 14.92
C ALA A 132 5.75 7.52 14.78
N VAL A 133 5.38 8.31 15.78
CA VAL A 133 5.68 9.74 15.89
C VAL A 133 6.34 10.02 17.22
N VAL A 134 7.13 11.09 17.28
CA VAL A 134 7.62 11.57 18.57
C VAL A 134 6.52 12.35 19.27
N LEU A 135 6.33 12.05 20.56
CA LEU A 135 5.42 12.75 21.46
C LEU A 135 6.22 13.56 22.48
N GLY A 136 5.71 14.72 22.83
CA GLY A 136 6.30 15.60 23.85
C GLY A 136 6.92 16.86 23.25
N LYS A 137 7.80 17.49 24.02
CA LYS A 137 8.28 18.87 23.79
C LYS A 137 9.34 18.96 22.68
N ILE A 138 9.01 18.56 21.45
CA ILE A 138 9.83 18.87 20.28
C ILE A 138 9.45 20.26 19.76
N THR A 139 10.48 21.06 19.51
CA THR A 139 10.36 22.36 18.84
C THR A 139 11.08 22.37 17.49
N THR A 140 10.70 23.29 16.61
CA THR A 140 11.36 23.51 15.31
C THR A 140 12.80 23.98 15.44
N SER A 141 13.22 24.44 16.62
CA SER A 141 14.59 24.82 16.95
C SER A 141 15.52 23.63 17.24
N ALA A 142 15.00 22.41 17.33
CA ALA A 142 15.84 21.22 17.47
C ALA A 142 16.72 21.01 16.21
N PRO A 143 17.82 20.25 16.31
CA PRO A 143 18.67 19.98 15.15
C PRO A 143 17.88 19.39 13.97
N ALA A 144 18.21 19.77 12.74
CA ALA A 144 17.54 19.26 11.53
C ALA A 144 17.64 17.74 11.38
N SER A 145 18.67 17.12 11.98
CA SER A 145 18.87 15.67 12.04
C SER A 145 18.03 14.97 13.11
N THR A 146 17.16 15.68 13.84
CA THR A 146 16.29 15.09 14.86
C THR A 146 15.18 14.29 14.17
N PRO A 147 15.03 12.98 14.44
CA PRO A 147 13.90 12.19 13.95
C PRO A 147 12.58 12.71 14.52
N ILE A 148 11.52 12.76 13.71
CA ILE A 148 10.18 13.19 14.17
C ILE A 148 9.07 12.16 13.92
N ALA A 149 9.27 11.26 12.95
CA ALA A 149 8.42 10.10 12.73
C ALA A 149 9.21 8.98 12.01
N TRP A 150 8.75 7.74 12.13
CA TRP A 150 9.39 6.60 11.47
C TRP A 150 8.41 5.44 11.25
N THR A 151 8.84 4.44 10.51
CA THR A 151 8.11 3.16 10.38
C THR A 151 8.10 2.40 11.71
N ARG A 152 6.91 1.99 12.16
CA ARG A 152 6.68 1.26 13.43
C ARG A 152 7.59 0.04 13.60
N GLY A 153 7.98 -0.23 14.85
CA GLY A 153 8.72 -1.43 15.24
C GLY A 153 10.24 -1.25 15.20
N LEU A 154 10.73 -0.02 15.22
CA LEU A 154 12.16 0.28 15.42
C LEU A 154 12.53 0.00 16.89
N GLN A 155 13.53 -0.84 17.09
CA GLN A 155 14.01 -1.25 18.41
C GLN A 155 15.19 -0.36 18.86
N SER A 156 15.51 -0.38 20.15
CA SER A 156 16.62 0.40 20.72
C SER A 156 18.00 -0.03 20.24
N ASP A 157 18.12 -1.25 19.69
CA ASP A 157 19.36 -1.74 19.05
C ASP A 157 19.52 -1.27 17.60
N GLY A 158 18.56 -0.49 17.08
CA GLY A 158 18.55 0.04 15.72
C GLY A 158 18.01 -0.91 14.66
N THR A 159 17.49 -2.07 15.03
CA THR A 159 16.86 -3.02 14.11
C THR A 159 15.33 -2.84 14.06
N TRP A 160 14.71 -3.25 12.94
CA TRP A 160 13.25 -3.32 12.87
C TRP A 160 12.75 -4.71 13.25
N ALA A 161 11.68 -4.76 14.04
CA ALA A 161 11.06 -6.01 14.42
C ALA A 161 10.38 -6.69 13.22
N LYS A 162 10.26 -8.03 13.26
CA LYS A 162 9.62 -8.84 12.19
C LYS A 162 8.14 -8.49 11.92
N HIS A 163 7.46 -7.93 12.91
CA HIS A 163 6.07 -7.50 12.82
C HIS A 163 5.92 -6.03 12.33
N SER A 164 7.03 -5.39 11.93
CA SER A 164 7.03 -4.08 11.26
C SER A 164 6.45 -4.17 9.84
N PRO A 165 6.02 -3.06 9.22
CA PRO A 165 5.58 -3.04 7.83
C PRO A 165 6.51 -3.75 6.83
N TYR A 166 7.83 -3.73 7.05
CA TYR A 166 8.83 -4.34 6.16
C TYR A 166 9.44 -5.65 6.69
N GLY A 167 8.93 -6.26 7.77
CA GLY A 167 9.37 -7.61 8.14
C GLY A 167 10.73 -7.68 8.78
N GLY A 168 11.23 -6.55 9.29
CA GLY A 168 12.59 -6.42 9.80
C GLY A 168 13.64 -6.13 8.72
N GLU A 169 13.25 -5.98 7.46
CA GLU A 169 14.16 -5.53 6.39
C GLU A 169 14.57 -4.05 6.50
N GLY A 170 13.98 -3.31 7.45
CA GLY A 170 14.24 -1.90 7.67
C GLY A 170 12.98 -1.05 7.83
N GLY A 171 13.14 0.25 7.66
CA GLY A 171 12.07 1.22 7.73
C GLY A 171 12.50 2.62 7.32
N HIS A 172 11.51 3.50 7.16
CA HIS A 172 11.75 4.92 6.90
C HIS A 172 11.86 5.71 8.19
N ILE A 173 12.71 6.73 8.19
CA ILE A 173 12.77 7.76 9.22
C ILE A 173 12.66 9.11 8.51
N VAL A 174 11.81 9.99 9.03
CA VAL A 174 11.75 11.39 8.64
C VAL A 174 12.34 12.25 9.74
N PHE A 175 13.14 13.21 9.31
CA PHE A 175 13.84 14.13 10.18
C PHE A 175 13.18 15.50 10.14
N LEU A 176 13.45 16.32 11.17
CA LEU A 176 12.94 17.68 11.28
C LEU A 176 13.33 18.55 10.07
N GLY A 177 14.49 18.30 9.46
CA GLY A 177 14.92 18.92 8.21
C GLY A 177 14.08 18.55 6.97
N GLY A 178 13.09 17.67 7.10
CA GLY A 178 12.15 17.28 6.05
C GLY A 178 12.63 16.15 5.12
N ASN A 179 13.89 15.72 5.26
CA ASN A 179 14.41 14.56 4.52
C ASN A 179 13.85 13.25 5.09
N VAL A 180 13.61 12.30 4.20
CA VAL A 180 13.18 10.94 4.53
C VAL A 180 14.20 9.97 3.98
N SER A 181 14.67 9.06 4.82
CA SER A 181 15.64 8.03 4.44
C SER A 181 15.15 6.65 4.85
N TYR A 182 15.43 5.64 4.03
CA TYR A 182 15.21 4.24 4.36
C TYR A 182 16.48 3.66 4.95
N PHE A 183 16.36 2.98 6.09
CA PHE A 183 17.44 2.30 6.77
C PHE A 183 17.14 0.81 6.84
N LYS A 184 18.11 -0.04 6.50
CA LYS A 184 17.97 -1.50 6.70
C LYS A 184 18.03 -1.85 8.20
N ASN A 185 19.01 -1.26 8.87
CA ASN A 185 19.10 -1.13 10.32
C ASN A 185 20.01 0.09 10.60
N LEU A 186 20.04 0.59 11.83
CA LEU A 186 20.79 1.78 12.20
C LEU A 186 22.24 1.51 12.64
N GLY A 187 22.72 0.27 12.56
CA GLY A 187 24.10 -0.12 12.86
C GLY A 187 24.83 -0.72 11.65
N SER A 188 24.24 -0.68 10.46
CA SER A 188 24.72 -1.46 9.31
C SER A 188 25.92 -0.83 8.65
N THR A 189 25.96 0.50 8.63
CA THR A 189 26.99 1.27 7.94
C THR A 189 28.14 1.66 8.87
N THR A 190 27.86 1.84 10.16
CA THR A 190 28.84 2.29 11.16
C THR A 190 28.61 1.57 12.49
N ALA A 191 29.70 1.15 13.14
CA ALA A 191 29.61 0.51 14.45
C ALA A 191 29.03 1.45 15.54
N ALA A 192 29.19 2.76 15.36
CA ALA A 192 28.64 3.80 16.23
C ALA A 192 27.16 4.13 15.93
N GLY A 193 26.64 3.70 14.77
CA GLY A 193 25.27 3.92 14.34
C GLY A 193 25.06 5.09 13.37
N GLU A 194 23.88 5.15 12.76
CA GLU A 194 23.57 6.02 11.61
C GLU A 194 22.79 7.30 11.97
N LEU A 195 22.26 7.41 13.19
CA LEU A 195 21.58 8.62 13.66
C LEU A 195 22.55 9.54 14.39
N VAL A 196 22.35 10.85 14.30
CA VAL A 196 23.09 11.81 15.13
C VAL A 196 22.45 11.87 16.51
N ARG A 197 23.26 11.75 17.57
CA ARG A 197 22.77 11.91 18.94
C ARG A 197 22.22 13.32 19.14
N TYR A 198 21.19 13.48 19.97
CA TYR A 198 20.59 14.79 20.21
C TYR A 198 21.56 15.80 20.86
N ASP A 199 22.48 15.31 21.68
CA ASP A 199 23.55 16.12 22.28
C ASP A 199 24.65 16.54 21.28
N GLY A 200 24.57 16.08 20.03
CA GLY A 200 25.53 16.32 18.96
C GLY A 200 26.84 15.54 19.11
N LYS A 201 27.00 14.67 20.12
CA LYS A 201 28.26 13.99 20.44
C LYS A 201 28.40 12.67 19.68
N GLY A 202 28.42 12.77 18.35
CA GLY A 202 28.60 11.62 17.47
C GLY A 202 27.29 10.95 17.09
N THR A 203 27.37 9.69 16.69
CA THR A 203 26.24 8.92 16.18
C THR A 203 25.76 7.83 17.14
N THR A 204 24.57 7.29 16.88
CA THR A 204 23.90 6.25 17.66
C THR A 204 23.01 5.39 16.76
N ASN A 205 22.80 4.14 17.15
CA ASN A 205 21.77 3.25 16.59
C ASN A 205 20.47 3.27 17.42
N ASN A 206 20.49 3.87 18.60
CA ASN A 206 19.35 3.95 19.50
C ASN A 206 18.54 5.22 19.21
N ILE A 207 17.30 5.05 18.72
CA ILE A 207 16.41 6.16 18.40
C ILE A 207 16.20 7.11 19.58
N LEU A 208 16.16 6.59 20.81
CA LEU A 208 15.92 7.40 22.01
C LEU A 208 17.06 8.39 22.30
N GLU A 209 18.27 8.10 21.86
CA GLU A 209 19.45 8.96 22.04
C GLU A 209 19.54 10.06 20.97
N ALA A 210 18.80 9.89 19.86
CA ALA A 210 18.67 10.89 18.79
C ALA A 210 17.53 11.88 19.05
N LEU A 211 16.73 11.68 20.12
CA LEU A 211 15.60 12.52 20.48
C LEU A 211 15.94 13.45 21.67
N PRO A 212 15.25 14.61 21.77
CA PRO A 212 15.35 15.45 22.96
C PRO A 212 14.98 14.69 24.25
N PRO A 213 15.66 14.94 25.37
CA PRO A 213 15.31 14.36 26.66
C PRO A 213 13.84 14.62 27.05
N GLY A 214 13.17 13.62 27.60
CA GLY A 214 11.77 13.72 28.02
C GLY A 214 10.73 13.55 26.91
N THR A 215 11.17 13.26 25.67
CA THR A 215 10.27 12.80 24.61
C THR A 215 9.83 11.36 24.84
N ARG A 216 8.69 11.01 24.24
CA ARG A 216 8.11 9.66 24.26
C ARG A 216 7.86 9.22 22.82
N ILE A 217 7.75 7.91 22.61
CA ILE A 217 7.38 7.35 21.31
C ILE A 217 5.87 7.12 21.29
N GLY A 218 5.19 7.73 20.33
CA GLY A 218 3.81 7.46 20.00
C GLY A 218 3.75 6.42 18.89
N GLU A 219 3.61 5.16 19.25
CA GLU A 219 3.45 4.07 18.28
C GLU A 219 2.34 3.11 18.69
N TYR A 220 1.80 2.41 17.69
CA TYR A 220 0.97 1.25 17.96
C TYR A 220 1.84 0.10 18.45
N ILE A 221 1.57 -0.43 19.64
CA ILE A 221 2.29 -1.59 20.18
C ILE A 221 1.42 -2.84 19.93
N PRO A 222 1.86 -3.78 19.07
CA PRO A 222 1.04 -4.95 18.77
C PRO A 222 1.00 -5.91 19.95
N THR A 223 -0.15 -6.54 20.12
CA THR A 223 -0.37 -7.62 21.09
C THR A 223 0.50 -8.84 20.75
N PRO A 224 0.78 -9.74 21.71
CA PRO A 224 1.51 -10.98 21.45
C PRO A 224 0.92 -11.82 20.31
N GLU A 225 -0.41 -11.89 20.22
CA GLU A 225 -1.16 -12.63 19.21
C GLU A 225 -0.99 -12.00 17.82
N GLU A 226 -1.04 -10.66 17.75
CA GLU A 226 -0.77 -9.93 16.51
C GLU A 226 0.68 -10.09 16.07
N LYS A 227 1.64 -10.02 16.99
CA LYS A 227 3.06 -10.28 16.68
C LYS A 227 3.23 -11.66 16.08
N ALA A 228 2.64 -12.70 16.68
CA ALA A 228 2.70 -14.05 16.15
C ALA A 228 2.12 -14.13 14.73
N THR A 229 0.98 -13.48 14.50
CA THR A 229 0.30 -13.45 13.19
C THR A 229 1.12 -12.71 12.13
N TRP A 230 1.67 -11.54 12.46
CA TRP A 230 2.39 -10.67 11.52
C TRP A 230 3.82 -11.10 11.24
N ASN A 231 4.38 -11.95 12.11
CA ASN A 231 5.66 -12.62 11.89
C ASN A 231 5.56 -13.80 10.89
N GLY A 232 4.34 -14.19 10.49
CA GLY A 232 4.11 -15.30 9.56
C GLY A 232 4.64 -15.06 8.14
N PRO A 233 4.60 -16.09 7.28
CA PRO A 233 5.05 -16.00 5.89
C PRO A 233 4.33 -14.87 5.15
N ARG A 234 5.09 -13.88 4.69
CA ARG A 234 4.56 -12.76 3.92
C ARG A 234 4.28 -13.25 2.51
N ILE A 235 3.01 -13.53 2.22
CA ILE A 235 2.56 -13.84 0.87
C ILE A 235 2.94 -12.64 -0.02
N PRO A 236 3.90 -12.78 -0.95
CA PRO A 236 4.24 -11.68 -1.84
C PRO A 236 2.99 -11.33 -2.65
N LEU A 237 2.70 -10.04 -2.82
CA LEU A 237 1.49 -9.57 -3.54
C LEU A 237 1.35 -10.13 -4.97
N SER A 238 2.43 -10.66 -5.56
CA SER A 238 2.41 -11.43 -6.82
C SER A 238 1.52 -12.68 -6.73
N GLU A 239 1.38 -13.27 -5.55
CA GLU A 239 0.51 -14.42 -5.30
C GLU A 239 -0.97 -14.00 -5.17
N ARG A 240 -1.23 -12.76 -4.73
CA ARG A 240 -2.57 -12.14 -4.76
C ARG A 240 -3.01 -11.78 -6.19
N ALA A 241 -2.05 -11.43 -7.06
CA ALA A 241 -2.29 -11.24 -8.50
C ALA A 241 -2.56 -12.56 -9.23
N ARG A 242 -2.00 -13.69 -8.74
CA ARG A 242 -2.28 -15.04 -9.24
C ARG A 242 -3.77 -15.41 -9.18
N ASN A 243 -4.53 -14.84 -8.25
CA ASN A 243 -5.99 -15.07 -8.15
C ASN A 243 -6.81 -14.38 -9.27
N TYR A 244 -6.21 -13.46 -10.05
CA TYR A 244 -6.87 -12.86 -11.23
C TYR A 244 -6.41 -13.47 -12.56
N THR A 245 -5.36 -14.30 -12.55
CA THR A 245 -4.95 -15.11 -13.71
C THR A 245 -6.10 -15.91 -14.32
N PRO A 246 -6.98 -16.61 -13.55
CA PRO A 246 -8.10 -17.34 -14.16
C PRO A 246 -9.09 -16.43 -14.86
N LEU A 247 -9.25 -15.19 -14.40
CA LEU A 247 -10.21 -14.22 -14.96
C LEU A 247 -9.65 -13.56 -16.22
N ILE A 248 -8.34 -13.26 -16.23
CA ILE A 248 -7.61 -12.76 -17.41
C ILE A 248 -7.53 -13.84 -18.49
N THR A 249 -7.23 -15.09 -18.12
CA THR A 249 -7.27 -16.21 -19.08
C THR A 249 -8.69 -16.46 -19.57
N LEU A 250 -9.72 -16.34 -18.71
CA LEU A 250 -11.12 -16.42 -19.17
C LEU A 250 -11.42 -15.33 -20.21
N ILE A 251 -11.05 -14.08 -19.95
CA ILE A 251 -11.34 -12.97 -20.89
C ILE A 251 -10.58 -13.16 -22.20
N LEU A 252 -9.31 -13.59 -22.16
CA LEU A 252 -8.50 -13.78 -23.35
C LEU A 252 -8.91 -15.01 -24.18
N LEU A 253 -9.28 -16.13 -23.53
CA LEU A 253 -9.77 -17.33 -24.23
C LEU A 253 -11.21 -17.16 -24.72
N TRP A 254 -12.08 -16.50 -23.96
CA TRP A 254 -13.53 -16.50 -24.20
C TRP A 254 -14.05 -15.24 -24.86
N GLY A 255 -13.36 -14.10 -24.67
CA GLY A 255 -13.72 -12.81 -25.28
C GLY A 255 -13.99 -12.90 -26.79
N PRO A 256 -13.12 -13.56 -27.59
CA PRO A 256 -13.34 -13.71 -29.03
C PRO A 256 -14.61 -14.51 -29.37
N PHE A 257 -14.90 -15.60 -28.62
CA PHE A 257 -16.07 -16.44 -28.86
C PHE A 257 -17.38 -15.76 -28.47
N LEU A 258 -17.36 -14.96 -27.41
CA LEU A 258 -18.53 -14.21 -26.95
C LEU A 258 -18.90 -13.11 -27.96
N VAL A 259 -17.89 -12.42 -28.52
CA VAL A 259 -18.07 -11.43 -29.60
C VAL A 259 -18.62 -12.10 -30.88
N ILE A 260 -18.07 -13.25 -31.29
CA ILE A 260 -18.54 -13.98 -32.48
C ILE A 260 -19.98 -14.49 -32.29
N SER A 261 -20.33 -14.96 -31.10
CA SER A 261 -21.66 -15.49 -30.80
C SER A 261 -22.72 -14.39 -30.79
N VAL A 262 -22.44 -13.25 -30.15
CA VAL A 262 -23.30 -12.06 -30.17
C VAL A 262 -23.46 -11.52 -31.60
N TYR A 263 -22.39 -11.48 -32.38
CA TYR A 263 -22.43 -11.07 -33.79
C TYR A 263 -23.31 -11.99 -34.65
N ARG A 264 -23.26 -13.31 -34.44
CA ARG A 264 -24.09 -14.27 -35.19
C ARG A 264 -25.56 -14.22 -34.78
N LEU A 265 -25.84 -14.04 -33.49
CA LEU A 265 -27.20 -13.87 -32.96
C LEU A 265 -27.86 -12.61 -33.53
N THR A 266 -27.13 -11.48 -33.55
CA THR A 266 -27.65 -10.21 -34.11
C THR A 266 -27.84 -10.24 -35.64
N LYS A 267 -27.22 -11.19 -36.35
CA LYS A 267 -27.34 -11.37 -37.81
C LYS A 267 -28.27 -12.53 -38.22
N GLY A 268 -28.93 -13.21 -37.26
CA GLY A 268 -29.90 -14.27 -37.55
C GLY A 268 -29.31 -15.51 -38.22
N ILE A 269 -28.01 -15.78 -38.03
CA ILE A 269 -27.32 -16.92 -38.66
C ILE A 269 -27.64 -18.19 -37.86
N PRO A 270 -28.22 -19.25 -38.48
CA PRO A 270 -28.57 -20.47 -37.77
C PRO A 270 -27.32 -21.19 -37.23
N GLY A 271 -27.39 -21.68 -35.99
CA GLY A 271 -26.28 -22.38 -35.31
C GLY A 271 -25.50 -21.58 -34.26
N GLY A 272 -25.99 -20.41 -33.82
CA GLY A 272 -25.33 -19.60 -32.78
C GLY A 272 -25.22 -20.27 -31.41
N ILE A 273 -26.15 -21.18 -31.07
CA ILE A 273 -26.23 -21.81 -29.74
C ILE A 273 -25.24 -22.98 -29.58
N THR A 274 -24.91 -23.71 -30.65
CA THR A 274 -24.00 -24.87 -30.59
C THR A 274 -22.55 -24.48 -30.32
N ILE A 275 -22.14 -23.24 -30.64
CA ILE A 275 -20.80 -22.71 -30.34
C ILE A 275 -20.66 -22.33 -28.85
N LEU A 276 -21.76 -22.04 -28.15
CA LEU A 276 -21.75 -21.73 -26.72
C LEU A 276 -21.52 -22.96 -25.82
N LEU A 277 -21.79 -24.17 -26.31
CA LEU A 277 -21.66 -25.42 -25.55
C LEU A 277 -20.26 -26.04 -25.61
N TRP A 278 -19.53 -25.83 -26.71
CA TRP A 278 -18.17 -26.34 -26.91
C TRP A 278 -17.15 -25.88 -25.85
N PRO A 279 -17.16 -24.60 -25.41
CA PRO A 279 -16.19 -24.14 -24.45
C PRO A 279 -16.55 -24.55 -23.01
N ILE A 280 -17.84 -24.77 -22.68
CA ILE A 280 -18.27 -25.38 -21.39
C ILE A 280 -17.68 -26.78 -21.26
N LEU A 281 -17.77 -27.59 -22.32
CA LEU A 281 -17.22 -28.94 -22.38
C LEU A 281 -15.69 -28.96 -22.20
N LEU A 282 -14.99 -28.00 -22.82
CA LEU A 282 -13.53 -27.86 -22.70
C LEU A 282 -13.08 -27.39 -21.31
N THR A 283 -13.83 -26.52 -20.63
CA THR A 283 -13.52 -26.15 -19.23
C THR A 283 -13.71 -27.31 -18.27
N VAL A 284 -14.74 -28.14 -18.46
CA VAL A 284 -14.95 -29.33 -17.64
C VAL A 284 -13.83 -30.34 -17.88
N LEU A 285 -13.38 -30.53 -19.14
CA LEU A 285 -12.25 -31.40 -19.46
C LEU A 285 -10.92 -30.88 -18.87
N ALA A 286 -10.65 -29.58 -18.96
CA ALA A 286 -9.43 -28.97 -18.44
C ALA A 286 -9.37 -29.02 -16.89
N ALA A 287 -10.51 -28.88 -16.21
CA ALA A 287 -10.60 -29.01 -14.76
C ALA A 287 -10.36 -30.45 -14.26
N ILE A 288 -10.57 -31.46 -15.11
CA ILE A 288 -10.34 -32.88 -14.79
C ILE A 288 -8.86 -33.28 -15.01
N ILE A 289 -8.14 -32.59 -15.90
CA ILE A 289 -6.79 -32.99 -16.34
C ILE A 289 -5.65 -32.30 -15.55
N ILE A 290 -5.91 -31.17 -14.87
CA ILE A 290 -4.88 -30.46 -14.10
C ILE A 290 -4.85 -31.03 -12.67
N PRO A 291 -3.77 -31.70 -12.22
CA PRO A 291 -3.68 -32.17 -10.85
C PRO A 291 -3.50 -30.95 -9.92
N THR A 292 -4.28 -30.93 -8.84
CA THR A 292 -4.12 -29.97 -7.75
C THR A 292 -2.76 -30.18 -7.08
N CYS A 293 -1.83 -29.27 -7.34
CA CYS A 293 -0.60 -29.06 -6.58
C CYS A 293 -0.66 -27.67 -5.93
#